data_AF-A0A7Y3MTV6-F1
#
_entry.id   AF-A0A7Y3MTV6-F1
#
_cell.length_a   1.000
_cell.length_b   1.000
_cell.length_c   1.000
_cell.angle_alpha   90.00
_cell.angle_beta   90.00
_cell.angle_gamma   90.00
#
_symmetry.space_group_name_H-M   'P 1'
#
loop_
_entity.id
_entity.type
_entity.pdbx_description
1 polymer ?
#
loop_
_entity_poly.entity_id
_entity_poly.type
_entity_poly.pdbx_seq_one_letter_code
_entity_poly.pdbx_strand_id
1 'polypeptide(L)'
;MRRLLTVVVLIVPHGLPLVGARSAQAETTFERLPLGDDETLEYALVRPDDFDPARTYPVLLALPPGRQTRAMVEAGLGRYWGEQAARRGWIVASPIAPADGLFFRGGEHAIPALLDHLEQALHVEGGRFHLAGSSNGGRSAFRVAGLHADRFHSLTVLPGYPPEADDEERLAGLTGLPVAMFVGGRDTGWIGPMRRTRDRLRELGGTCTLTIIPGAGHVPPSLDGPVMMQHLQGVRDDVLIGRVLDDFHAAAAAADGPRYFRHFTADAVFIGTDPGERWTRAEFETYAKPHFARGTGWTYVTTERHITRGPDDATAWFDEMLENERYGTCRGTGVLVRTHRGWKIAQYALTIPLPNDLTPEVVGRIRESAAPHE
;
A
#
# COMPACT_ATOMS: atom_id res chain seq x y z
N MET A 1 70.13 19.07 4.35
CA MET A 1 69.13 19.51 5.35
C MET A 1 67.83 18.76 5.10
N ARG A 2 67.59 17.65 5.81
CA ARG A 2 66.35 16.85 5.72
C ARG A 2 65.53 17.15 6.98
N ARG A 3 64.30 17.67 6.81
CA ARG A 3 63.37 17.97 7.91
C ARG A 3 62.72 16.65 8.37
N LEU A 4 62.87 16.32 9.66
CA LEU A 4 62.16 15.20 10.30
C LEU A 4 60.67 15.56 10.46
N LEU A 5 59.80 14.62 10.10
CA LEU A 5 58.39 14.60 10.47
C LEU A 5 58.27 14.16 11.95
N THR A 6 57.60 14.94 12.77
CA THR A 6 57.15 14.54 14.12
C THR A 6 55.80 13.82 13.99
N VAL A 7 55.76 12.54 14.35
CA VAL A 7 54.53 11.75 14.46
C VAL A 7 53.93 12.02 15.85
N VAL A 8 52.69 12.53 15.89
CA VAL A 8 51.91 12.67 17.11
C VAL A 8 51.13 11.37 17.32
N VAL A 9 51.48 10.64 18.38
CA VAL A 9 50.74 9.45 18.83
C VAL A 9 49.56 9.93 19.69
N LEU A 10 48.34 9.76 19.20
CA LEU A 10 47.12 10.01 19.97
C LEU A 10 46.83 8.79 20.85
N ILE A 11 46.99 8.94 22.17
CA ILE A 11 46.60 7.94 23.16
C ILE A 11 45.08 8.03 23.35
N VAL A 12 44.35 7.00 22.95
CA VAL A 12 42.91 6.87 23.20
C VAL A 12 42.71 6.36 24.63
N PRO A 13 42.00 7.08 25.52
CA PRO A 13 41.73 6.58 26.86
C PRO A 13 40.70 5.45 26.80
N HIS A 14 41.04 4.34 27.45
CA HIS A 14 40.18 3.17 27.63
C HIS A 14 39.00 3.48 28.58
N GLY A 15 37.81 3.04 28.18
CA GLY A 15 36.81 2.49 29.10
C GLY A 15 35.89 3.49 29.81
N LEU A 16 34.86 3.97 29.10
CA LEU A 16 33.54 4.21 29.70
C LEU A 16 32.65 3.03 29.30
N PRO A 17 31.91 2.40 30.23
CA PRO A 17 30.97 1.37 29.84
C PRO A 17 29.91 2.05 28.97
N LEU A 18 29.76 1.58 27.73
CA LEU A 18 28.55 1.86 26.97
C LEU A 18 27.40 1.34 27.83
N VAL A 19 26.60 2.26 28.36
CA VAL A 19 25.24 1.95 28.79
C VAL A 19 24.58 1.38 27.55
N GLY A 20 24.42 0.05 27.53
CA GLY A 20 23.72 -0.62 26.46
C GLY A 20 22.37 0.05 26.30
N ALA A 21 22.11 0.63 25.13
CA ALA A 21 20.75 0.92 24.73
C ALA A 21 20.01 -0.41 24.84
N ARG A 22 19.15 -0.55 25.86
CA ARG A 22 18.13 -1.60 25.86
C ARG A 22 17.37 -1.38 24.56
N SER A 23 17.49 -2.29 23.61
CA SER A 23 16.47 -2.42 22.57
C SER A 23 15.17 -2.66 23.33
N ALA A 24 14.27 -1.68 23.38
CA ALA A 24 12.92 -1.91 23.85
C ALA A 24 12.37 -3.02 22.97
N GLN A 25 12.13 -4.18 23.56
CA GLN A 25 11.45 -5.26 22.85
C GLN A 25 10.01 -4.80 22.65
N ALA A 26 9.49 -4.90 21.43
CA ALA A 26 8.11 -4.59 21.08
C ALA A 26 7.14 -5.06 22.18
N GLU A 27 6.60 -4.11 22.95
CA GLU A 27 5.75 -4.44 24.09
C GLU A 27 4.33 -4.72 23.56
N THR A 28 3.91 -5.98 23.63
CA THR A 28 2.52 -6.35 23.37
C THR A 28 1.72 -6.10 24.64
N THR A 29 0.79 -5.16 24.57
CA THR A 29 -0.14 -4.86 25.66
C THR A 29 -1.51 -5.47 25.34
N PHE A 30 -2.25 -5.89 26.36
CA PHE A 30 -3.65 -6.27 26.19
C PHE A 30 -4.52 -5.20 26.84
N GLU A 31 -5.41 -4.64 26.04
CA GLU A 31 -6.28 -3.54 26.39
C GLU A 31 -7.74 -3.99 26.31
N ARG A 32 -8.61 -3.31 27.05
CA ARG A 32 -10.03 -3.64 27.18
C ARG A 32 -10.86 -2.43 26.75
N LEU A 33 -11.76 -2.68 25.80
CA LEU A 33 -12.71 -1.70 25.28
C LEU A 33 -14.12 -2.08 25.71
N PRO A 34 -14.77 -1.29 26.58
CA PRO A 34 -16.20 -1.46 26.87
C PRO A 34 -17.03 -1.19 25.62
N LEU A 35 -17.94 -2.11 25.26
CA LEU A 35 -18.83 -1.96 24.09
C LEU A 35 -20.24 -1.48 24.47
N GLY A 36 -20.62 -1.61 25.74
CA GLY A 36 -21.99 -1.41 26.23
C GLY A 36 -22.57 -2.71 26.78
N ASP A 37 -23.70 -2.66 27.50
CA ASP A 37 -24.43 -3.85 28.01
C ASP A 37 -23.56 -4.91 28.72
N ASP A 38 -22.60 -4.44 29.54
CA ASP A 38 -21.58 -5.24 30.24
C ASP A 38 -20.63 -6.04 29.33
N GLU A 39 -20.70 -5.86 28.00
CA GLU A 39 -19.79 -6.42 27.04
C GLU A 39 -18.46 -5.64 27.00
N THR A 40 -17.36 -6.39 26.94
CA THR A 40 -16.01 -5.83 26.81
C THR A 40 -15.25 -6.60 25.74
N LEU A 41 -14.75 -5.89 24.74
CA LEU A 41 -13.78 -6.43 23.80
C LEU A 41 -12.38 -6.34 24.38
N GLU A 42 -11.66 -7.44 24.39
CA GLU A 42 -10.23 -7.44 24.70
C GLU A 42 -9.42 -7.56 23.41
N TYR A 43 -8.33 -6.79 23.31
CA TYR A 43 -7.46 -6.83 22.15
C TYR A 43 -6.00 -6.66 22.54
N ALA A 44 -5.11 -7.25 21.75
CA ALA A 44 -3.69 -6.98 21.83
C ALA A 44 -3.34 -5.74 21.00
N LEU A 45 -2.45 -4.90 21.53
CA LEU A 45 -1.89 -3.75 20.85
C LEU A 45 -0.36 -3.81 20.88
N VAL A 46 0.23 -3.84 19.69
CA VAL A 46 1.67 -3.77 19.47
C VAL A 46 1.99 -2.40 18.88
N ARG A 47 2.92 -1.69 19.51
CA ARG A 47 3.39 -0.38 19.06
C ARG A 47 4.84 -0.49 18.56
N PRO A 48 5.27 0.40 17.65
CA PRO A 48 6.66 0.52 17.23
C PRO A 48 7.63 0.71 18.40
N ASP A 49 8.87 0.26 18.22
CA ASP A 49 9.94 0.40 19.23
C ASP A 49 10.24 1.89 19.51
N ASP A 50 10.02 2.76 18.52
CA ASP A 50 10.19 4.22 18.55
C ASP A 50 8.84 4.95 18.60
N PHE A 51 7.82 4.37 19.25
CA PHE A 51 6.48 4.95 19.28
C PHE A 51 6.45 6.38 19.84
N ASP A 52 5.89 7.31 19.06
CA ASP A 52 5.63 8.69 19.39
C ASP A 52 4.12 8.96 19.15
N PRO A 53 3.33 9.30 20.18
CA PRO A 53 1.90 9.53 20.02
C PRO A 53 1.56 10.69 19.07
N ALA A 54 2.50 11.58 18.75
CA ALA A 54 2.30 12.67 17.79
C ALA A 54 2.55 12.25 16.33
N ARG A 55 3.12 11.06 16.09
CA ARG A 55 3.45 10.56 14.75
C ARG A 55 2.31 9.76 14.14
N THR A 56 2.14 9.89 12.83
CA THR A 56 1.20 9.08 12.05
C THR A 56 1.78 7.71 11.73
N TYR A 57 0.98 6.65 11.90
CA TYR A 57 1.38 5.26 11.67
C TYR A 57 0.42 4.51 10.75
N PRO A 58 0.91 3.58 9.91
CA PRO A 58 0.04 2.53 9.38
C PRO A 58 -0.38 1.60 10.51
N VAL A 59 -1.69 1.30 10.57
CA VAL A 59 -2.27 0.43 11.60
C VAL A 59 -2.87 -0.80 10.94
N LEU A 60 -2.47 -1.97 11.42
CA LEU A 60 -2.97 -3.28 10.99
C LEU A 60 -4.02 -3.79 11.99
N LEU A 61 -5.26 -3.99 11.54
CA LEU A 61 -6.21 -4.86 12.22
C LEU A 61 -5.92 -6.31 11.81
N ALA A 62 -5.34 -7.09 12.70
CA ALA A 62 -4.96 -8.48 12.45
C ALA A 62 -5.95 -9.45 13.13
N LEU A 63 -6.83 -10.07 12.36
CA LEU A 63 -7.81 -11.01 12.87
C LEU A 63 -7.17 -12.40 13.09
N PRO A 64 -7.28 -12.96 14.32
CA PRO A 64 -6.55 -14.16 14.69
C PRO A 64 -7.06 -15.43 14.00
N PRO A 65 -6.23 -16.48 13.89
CA PRO A 65 -6.63 -17.77 13.36
C PRO A 65 -7.47 -18.60 14.35
N GLY A 66 -7.85 -19.80 13.92
CA GLY A 66 -8.44 -20.80 14.81
C GLY A 66 -9.73 -20.33 15.49
N ARG A 67 -9.79 -20.51 16.81
CA ARG A 67 -10.93 -20.10 17.64
C ARG A 67 -10.91 -18.62 18.04
N GLN A 68 -9.89 -17.86 17.60
CA GLN A 68 -9.80 -16.42 17.85
C GLN A 68 -9.73 -16.03 19.33
N THR A 69 -9.25 -16.96 20.16
CA THR A 69 -8.97 -16.74 21.58
C THR A 69 -7.68 -15.93 21.76
N ARG A 70 -7.41 -15.48 22.99
CA ARG A 70 -6.11 -14.90 23.39
C ARG A 70 -4.91 -15.69 22.88
N ALA A 71 -4.91 -17.01 23.08
CA ALA A 71 -3.82 -17.87 22.63
C ALA A 71 -3.62 -17.83 21.10
N MET A 72 -4.71 -17.64 20.33
CA MET A 72 -4.62 -17.48 18.87
C MET A 72 -4.16 -16.08 18.45
N VAL A 73 -4.53 -15.05 19.21
CA VAL A 73 -3.98 -13.69 19.06
C VAL A 73 -2.45 -13.73 19.26
N GLU A 74 -1.98 -14.30 20.37
CA GLU A 74 -0.56 -14.44 20.67
C GLU A 74 0.18 -15.26 19.61
N ALA A 75 -0.41 -16.39 19.16
CA ALA A 75 0.17 -17.20 18.09
C ALA A 75 0.26 -16.44 16.75
N GLY A 76 -0.76 -15.65 16.40
CA GLY A 76 -0.74 -14.81 15.20
C GLY A 76 0.31 -13.71 15.27
N LEU A 77 0.34 -12.97 16.40
CA LEU A 77 1.33 -11.94 16.65
C LEU A 77 2.75 -12.50 16.61
N GLY A 78 3.02 -13.60 17.31
CA GLY A 78 4.35 -14.21 17.35
C GLY A 78 4.80 -14.76 15.99
N ARG A 79 3.87 -15.17 15.13
CA ARG A 79 4.22 -15.76 13.83
C ARG A 79 4.38 -14.74 12.71
N TYR A 80 3.45 -13.79 12.60
CA TYR A 80 3.26 -13.02 11.37
C TYR A 80 3.45 -11.52 11.54
N TRP A 81 3.10 -10.95 12.69
CA TRP A 81 2.91 -9.50 12.79
C TRP A 81 3.79 -8.85 13.85
N GLY A 82 3.73 -9.29 15.11
CA GLY A 82 4.11 -8.52 16.29
C GLY A 82 5.51 -7.88 16.22
N GLU A 83 6.56 -8.69 16.35
CA GLU A 83 7.94 -8.16 16.39
C GLU A 83 8.30 -7.40 15.11
N GLN A 84 7.94 -7.94 13.94
CA GLN A 84 8.35 -7.36 12.66
C GLN A 84 7.58 -6.10 12.31
N ALA A 85 6.33 -5.97 12.76
CA ALA A 85 5.55 -4.75 12.65
C ALA A 85 6.17 -3.64 13.49
N ALA A 86 6.50 -3.92 14.75
CA ALA A 86 7.11 -2.94 15.64
C ALA A 86 8.44 -2.39 15.07
N ARG A 87 9.31 -3.28 14.58
CA ARG A 87 10.59 -2.90 13.93
C ARG A 87 10.41 -2.09 12.64
N ARG A 88 9.27 -2.24 11.96
CA ARG A 88 8.97 -1.58 10.67
C ARG A 88 8.09 -0.34 10.83
N GLY A 89 7.83 0.10 12.05
CA GLY A 89 7.01 1.29 12.30
C GLY A 89 5.51 1.07 12.03
N TRP A 90 5.01 -0.14 12.26
CA TRP A 90 3.58 -0.47 12.18
C TRP A 90 3.00 -0.65 13.57
N ILE A 91 1.75 -0.21 13.74
CA ILE A 91 0.93 -0.58 14.90
C ILE A 91 0.09 -1.79 14.51
N VAL A 92 -0.05 -2.77 15.41
CA VAL A 92 -0.94 -3.93 15.21
C VAL A 92 -1.96 -3.98 16.32
N ALA A 93 -3.24 -3.97 15.96
CA ALA A 93 -4.34 -4.30 16.86
C ALA A 93 -4.90 -5.68 16.48
N SER A 94 -5.00 -6.59 17.45
CA SER A 94 -5.52 -7.94 17.23
C SER A 94 -6.56 -8.30 18.30
N PRO A 95 -7.86 -8.27 17.97
CA PRO A 95 -8.92 -8.50 18.94
C PRO A 95 -9.12 -9.99 19.23
N ILE A 96 -9.54 -10.27 20.46
CA ILE A 96 -10.01 -11.58 20.89
C ILE A 96 -11.51 -11.66 20.58
N ALA A 97 -11.96 -12.73 19.93
CA ALA A 97 -13.37 -12.87 19.60
C ALA A 97 -14.23 -13.00 20.87
N PRO A 98 -15.44 -12.42 20.90
CA PRO A 98 -16.42 -12.61 21.97
C PRO A 98 -16.70 -14.09 22.24
N ALA A 99 -17.08 -14.42 23.48
CA ALA A 99 -17.18 -15.81 23.96
C ALA A 99 -18.21 -16.66 23.18
N ASP A 100 -19.18 -16.02 22.55
CA ASP A 100 -20.28 -16.63 21.82
C ASP A 100 -20.04 -16.74 20.30
N GLY A 101 -18.90 -16.26 19.77
CA GLY A 101 -18.71 -16.19 18.32
C GLY A 101 -17.27 -16.12 17.81
N LEU A 102 -17.17 -16.25 16.48
CA LEU A 102 -15.99 -15.85 15.70
C LEU A 102 -16.32 -14.50 15.04
N PHE A 103 -15.33 -13.73 14.61
CA PHE A 103 -15.53 -12.49 13.85
C PHE A 103 -16.14 -12.68 12.44
N PHE A 104 -16.50 -13.89 12.03
CA PHE A 104 -17.38 -14.11 10.87
C PHE A 104 -18.71 -14.79 11.25
N ARG A 105 -19.02 -14.82 12.54
CA ARG A 105 -20.18 -15.48 13.15
C ARG A 105 -20.64 -14.64 14.34
N GLY A 106 -21.08 -13.43 14.06
CA GLY A 106 -21.62 -12.50 15.05
C GLY A 106 -20.57 -11.60 15.69
N GLY A 107 -19.36 -12.09 15.97
CA GLY A 107 -18.32 -11.32 16.65
C GLY A 107 -17.86 -10.05 15.92
N GLU A 108 -18.09 -9.95 14.60
CA GLU A 108 -17.78 -8.77 13.79
C GLU A 108 -18.45 -7.48 14.28
N HIS A 109 -19.56 -7.57 15.03
CA HIS A 109 -20.27 -6.41 15.55
C HIS A 109 -19.41 -5.50 16.44
N ALA A 110 -18.38 -6.07 17.08
CA ALA A 110 -17.45 -5.35 17.95
C ALA A 110 -16.39 -4.53 17.19
N ILE A 111 -16.18 -4.83 15.91
CA ILE A 111 -15.06 -4.26 15.13
C ILE A 111 -15.21 -2.76 14.89
N PRO A 112 -16.38 -2.20 14.50
CA PRO A 112 -16.52 -0.76 14.31
C PRO A 112 -16.12 0.06 15.54
N ALA A 113 -16.57 -0.35 16.73
CA ALA A 113 -16.22 0.32 17.98
C ALA A 113 -14.72 0.28 18.27
N LEU A 114 -14.04 -0.84 17.95
CA LEU A 114 -12.59 -0.93 18.06
C LEU A 114 -11.88 0.01 17.08
N LEU A 115 -12.32 0.08 15.83
CA LEU A 115 -11.72 0.98 14.84
C LEU A 115 -11.88 2.45 15.27
N ASP A 116 -13.07 2.84 15.74
CA ASP A 116 -13.34 4.19 16.22
C ASP A 116 -12.49 4.53 17.46
N HIS A 117 -12.35 3.58 18.39
CA HIS A 117 -11.48 3.73 19.55
C HIS A 117 -10.03 3.94 19.16
N LEU A 118 -9.49 3.12 18.24
CA LEU A 118 -8.11 3.22 17.78
C LEU A 118 -7.86 4.53 17.01
N GLU A 119 -8.82 4.99 16.21
CA GLU A 119 -8.74 6.25 15.47
C GLU A 119 -8.75 7.48 16.40
N GLN A 120 -9.46 7.41 17.52
CA GLN A 120 -9.42 8.45 18.56
C GLN A 120 -8.12 8.45 19.35
N ALA A 121 -7.53 7.27 19.59
CA ALA A 121 -6.34 7.09 20.41
C ALA A 121 -5.01 7.28 19.64
N LEU A 122 -5.03 7.16 18.31
CA LEU A 122 -3.83 7.10 17.47
C LEU A 122 -3.95 8.01 16.24
N HIS A 123 -2.83 8.54 15.75
CA HIS A 123 -2.79 9.14 14.41
C HIS A 123 -2.69 8.05 13.33
N VAL A 124 -3.84 7.54 12.91
CA VAL A 124 -3.95 6.51 11.87
C VAL A 124 -3.70 7.10 10.48
N GLU A 125 -2.78 6.51 9.70
CA GLU A 125 -2.45 6.96 8.35
C GLU A 125 -3.70 7.06 7.46
N GLY A 126 -4.10 8.28 7.10
CA GLY A 126 -5.26 8.53 6.25
C GLY A 126 -6.59 8.08 6.84
N GLY A 127 -6.70 7.95 8.18
CA GLY A 127 -7.94 7.59 8.89
C GLY A 127 -8.49 6.20 8.55
N ARG A 128 -7.67 5.31 7.98
CA ARG A 128 -8.08 3.96 7.58
C ARG A 128 -7.01 2.94 7.93
N PHE A 129 -7.43 1.70 8.07
CA PHE A 129 -6.62 0.60 8.58
C PHE A 129 -6.21 -0.35 7.45
N HIS A 130 -5.13 -1.09 7.63
CA HIS A 130 -4.91 -2.30 6.84
C HIS A 130 -5.60 -3.46 7.56
N LEU A 131 -6.27 -4.34 6.81
CA LEU A 131 -6.92 -5.52 7.37
C LEU A 131 -6.15 -6.77 6.98
N ALA A 132 -5.87 -7.63 7.95
CA ALA A 132 -5.34 -8.95 7.66
C ALA A 132 -5.96 -10.05 8.51
N GLY A 133 -5.85 -11.29 8.04
CA GLY A 133 -6.27 -12.44 8.82
C GLY A 133 -5.78 -13.77 8.28
N SER A 134 -5.58 -14.73 9.17
CA SER A 134 -5.12 -16.08 8.82
C SER A 134 -6.21 -17.12 9.08
N SER A 135 -6.45 -18.03 8.14
CA SER A 135 -7.43 -19.13 8.27
C SER A 135 -8.84 -18.58 8.62
N ASN A 136 -9.40 -18.94 9.78
CA ASN A 136 -10.64 -18.34 10.29
C ASN A 136 -10.57 -16.81 10.44
N GLY A 137 -9.40 -16.26 10.77
CA GLY A 137 -9.14 -14.83 10.74
C GLY A 137 -9.21 -14.27 9.33
N GLY A 138 -8.77 -15.03 8.32
CA GLY A 138 -8.89 -14.64 6.90
C GLY A 138 -10.34 -14.61 6.42
N ARG A 139 -11.17 -15.56 6.89
CA ARG A 139 -12.63 -15.54 6.67
C ARG A 139 -13.30 -14.34 7.36
N SER A 140 -12.89 -14.06 8.59
CA SER A 140 -13.32 -12.86 9.34
C SER A 140 -12.93 -11.58 8.63
N ALA A 141 -11.73 -11.54 8.06
CA ALA A 141 -11.24 -10.37 7.35
C ALA A 141 -12.09 -10.08 6.11
N PHE A 142 -12.56 -11.10 5.39
CA PHE A 142 -13.53 -10.89 4.31
C PHE A 142 -14.89 -10.39 4.81
N ARG A 143 -15.44 -10.97 5.89
CA ARG A 143 -16.69 -10.49 6.51
C ARG A 143 -16.58 -9.02 6.89
N VAL A 144 -15.54 -8.66 7.65
CA VAL A 144 -15.30 -7.30 8.14
C VAL A 144 -15.05 -6.33 6.97
N ALA A 145 -14.25 -6.71 5.98
CA ALA A 145 -14.05 -5.89 4.78
C ALA A 145 -15.36 -5.64 4.04
N GLY A 146 -16.17 -6.68 3.84
CA GLY A 146 -17.45 -6.58 3.12
C GLY A 146 -18.46 -5.66 3.82
N LEU A 147 -18.42 -5.58 5.15
CA LEU A 147 -19.31 -4.73 5.95
C LEU A 147 -18.81 -3.27 6.07
N HIS A 148 -17.49 -3.06 6.03
CA HIS A 148 -16.86 -1.78 6.38
C HIS A 148 -15.71 -1.41 5.44
N ALA A 149 -15.90 -1.59 4.12
CA ALA A 149 -14.84 -1.43 3.11
C ALA A 149 -14.18 -0.04 3.15
N ASP A 150 -14.94 1.00 3.48
CA ASP A 150 -14.50 2.38 3.60
C ASP A 150 -13.49 2.61 4.73
N ARG A 151 -13.46 1.73 5.73
CA ARG A 151 -12.53 1.82 6.87
C ARG A 151 -11.14 1.26 6.56
N PHE A 152 -10.93 0.66 5.38
CA PHE A 152 -9.69 -0.04 5.07
C PHE A 152 -8.94 0.51 3.85
N HIS A 153 -7.61 0.42 3.91
CA HIS A 153 -6.69 0.66 2.81
C HIS A 153 -6.46 -0.58 1.97
N SER A 154 -6.47 -1.77 2.58
CA SER A 154 -6.22 -3.04 1.90
C SER A 154 -6.73 -4.24 2.70
N LEU A 155 -6.83 -5.39 2.04
CA LEU A 155 -7.12 -6.69 2.66
C LEU A 155 -6.02 -7.72 2.33
N THR A 156 -5.42 -8.33 3.34
CA THR A 156 -4.39 -9.39 3.18
C THR A 156 -4.78 -10.67 3.93
N VAL A 157 -4.89 -11.81 3.25
CA VAL A 157 -5.33 -13.07 3.88
C VAL A 157 -4.40 -14.26 3.64
N LEU A 158 -4.28 -15.15 4.63
CA LEU A 158 -3.37 -16.30 4.58
C LEU A 158 -3.80 -17.53 5.41
N PRO A 159 -4.46 -18.52 4.79
CA PRO A 159 -5.43 -18.35 3.71
C PRO A 159 -6.72 -17.68 4.22
N GLY A 160 -7.62 -17.30 3.31
CA GLY A 160 -8.90 -16.65 3.64
C GLY A 160 -9.79 -16.52 2.42
N TYR A 161 -11.10 -16.62 2.60
CA TYR A 161 -12.13 -16.40 1.57
C TYR A 161 -13.46 -16.00 2.24
N PRO A 162 -14.42 -15.39 1.51
CA PRO A 162 -15.76 -15.08 2.01
C PRO A 162 -16.44 -16.29 2.68
N PRO A 163 -16.80 -16.20 3.97
CA PRO A 163 -17.27 -17.36 4.71
C PRO A 163 -18.66 -17.86 4.31
N GLU A 164 -19.56 -16.97 3.86
CA GLU A 164 -20.96 -17.23 3.55
C GLU A 164 -21.38 -16.57 2.22
N ALA A 165 -22.56 -16.93 1.70
CA ALA A 165 -23.05 -16.42 0.41
C ALA A 165 -23.16 -14.88 0.39
N ASP A 166 -23.71 -14.29 1.46
CA ASP A 166 -23.81 -12.83 1.57
C ASP A 166 -22.42 -12.15 1.57
N ASP A 167 -21.36 -12.84 2.00
CA ASP A 167 -19.99 -12.31 1.91
C ASP A 167 -19.45 -12.35 0.48
N GLU A 168 -19.84 -13.36 -0.30
CA GLU A 168 -19.51 -13.42 -1.73
C GLU A 168 -20.19 -12.29 -2.50
N GLU A 169 -21.44 -11.97 -2.16
CA GLU A 169 -22.16 -10.82 -2.75
C GLU A 169 -21.48 -9.48 -2.42
N ARG A 170 -20.97 -9.33 -1.18
CA ARG A 170 -20.25 -8.13 -0.74
C ARG A 170 -18.91 -7.90 -1.45
N LEU A 171 -18.38 -8.85 -2.21
CA LEU A 171 -17.17 -8.64 -3.02
C LEU A 171 -17.32 -7.46 -4.00
N ALA A 172 -18.53 -7.15 -4.46
CA ALA A 172 -18.80 -6.00 -5.31
C ALA A 172 -18.43 -4.66 -4.65
N GLY A 173 -18.51 -4.57 -3.33
CA GLY A 173 -18.10 -3.39 -2.55
C GLY A 173 -16.59 -3.30 -2.31
N LEU A 174 -15.82 -4.33 -2.67
CA LEU A 174 -14.38 -4.41 -2.39
C LEU A 174 -13.50 -4.05 -3.60
N THR A 175 -14.08 -3.61 -4.72
CA THR A 175 -13.33 -3.36 -5.96
C THR A 175 -12.29 -2.25 -5.83
N GLY A 176 -12.56 -1.26 -4.98
CA GLY A 176 -11.60 -0.19 -4.63
C GLY A 176 -10.54 -0.59 -3.59
N LEU A 177 -10.57 -1.82 -3.07
CA LEU A 177 -9.68 -2.30 -2.03
C LEU A 177 -8.67 -3.30 -2.63
N PRO A 178 -7.36 -3.03 -2.60
CA PRO A 178 -6.36 -4.03 -2.99
C PRO A 178 -6.43 -5.26 -2.08
N VAL A 179 -6.63 -6.44 -2.69
CA VAL A 179 -6.72 -7.73 -2.00
C VAL A 179 -5.50 -8.60 -2.32
N ALA A 180 -4.75 -9.01 -1.29
CA ALA A 180 -3.65 -9.96 -1.41
C ALA A 180 -3.97 -11.26 -0.69
N MET A 181 -3.91 -12.38 -1.40
CA MET A 181 -4.29 -13.70 -0.89
C MET A 181 -3.10 -14.66 -0.97
N PHE A 182 -2.88 -15.45 0.08
CA PHE A 182 -1.78 -16.42 0.14
C PHE A 182 -2.27 -17.80 0.61
N VAL A 183 -1.83 -18.86 -0.05
CA VAL A 183 -2.23 -20.23 0.31
C VAL A 183 -1.12 -21.23 0.02
N GLY A 184 -1.01 -22.28 0.83
CA GLY A 184 -0.08 -23.38 0.56
C GLY A 184 -0.54 -24.24 -0.62
N GLY A 185 0.37 -24.66 -1.49
CA GLY A 185 0.07 -25.46 -2.68
C GLY A 185 -0.46 -26.86 -2.40
N ARG A 186 -0.29 -27.39 -1.18
CA ARG A 186 -0.90 -28.64 -0.71
C ARG A 186 -2.21 -28.41 0.06
N ASP A 187 -2.61 -27.16 0.28
CA ASP A 187 -3.84 -26.81 1.00
C ASP A 187 -5.06 -26.77 0.06
N THR A 188 -5.35 -27.93 -0.56
CA THR A 188 -6.32 -28.04 -1.66
C THR A 188 -7.74 -27.62 -1.28
N GLY A 189 -8.11 -27.76 0.00
CA GLY A 189 -9.41 -27.30 0.52
C GLY A 189 -9.59 -25.77 0.48
N TRP A 190 -8.51 -25.01 0.52
CA TRP A 190 -8.54 -23.53 0.50
C TRP A 190 -8.24 -22.95 -0.88
N ILE A 191 -7.42 -23.62 -1.70
CA ILE A 191 -7.06 -23.14 -3.05
C ILE A 191 -8.29 -22.91 -3.91
N GLY A 192 -9.25 -23.84 -3.91
CA GLY A 192 -10.46 -23.76 -4.74
C GLY A 192 -11.29 -22.50 -4.45
N PRO A 193 -11.78 -22.30 -3.22
CA PRO A 193 -12.49 -21.09 -2.82
C PRO A 193 -11.69 -19.80 -3.11
N MET A 194 -10.40 -19.77 -2.78
CA MET A 194 -9.58 -18.57 -2.97
C MET A 194 -9.37 -18.21 -4.44
N ARG A 195 -9.30 -19.20 -5.34
CA ARG A 195 -9.29 -18.94 -6.79
C ARG A 195 -10.59 -18.30 -7.23
N ARG A 196 -11.74 -18.85 -6.83
CA ARG A 196 -13.06 -18.29 -7.15
C ARG A 196 -13.20 -16.85 -6.64
N THR A 197 -12.78 -16.59 -5.40
CA THR A 197 -12.81 -15.24 -4.83
C THR A 197 -11.96 -14.24 -5.64
N ARG A 198 -10.72 -14.60 -5.99
CA ARG A 198 -9.85 -13.75 -6.82
C ARG A 198 -10.49 -13.48 -8.18
N ASP A 199 -10.96 -14.53 -8.85
CA ASP A 199 -11.51 -14.43 -10.21
C ASP A 199 -12.76 -13.54 -10.18
N ARG A 200 -13.64 -13.74 -9.19
CA ARG A 200 -14.82 -12.90 -8.99
C ARG A 200 -14.48 -11.43 -8.72
N LEU A 201 -13.51 -11.14 -7.85
CA LEU A 201 -13.07 -9.76 -7.58
C LEU A 201 -12.54 -9.10 -8.86
N ARG A 202 -11.76 -9.82 -9.67
CA ARG A 202 -11.22 -9.29 -10.94
C ARG A 202 -12.31 -9.06 -11.98
N GLU A 203 -13.28 -9.97 -12.09
CA GLU A 203 -14.45 -9.79 -12.98
C GLU A 203 -15.27 -8.54 -12.61
N LEU A 204 -15.32 -8.20 -11.32
CA LEU A 204 -15.97 -6.99 -10.81
C LEU A 204 -15.13 -5.71 -10.99
N GLY A 205 -13.93 -5.80 -11.57
CA GLY A 205 -13.00 -4.68 -11.74
C GLY A 205 -12.12 -4.38 -10.51
N GLY A 206 -12.10 -5.29 -9.53
CA GLY A 206 -11.27 -5.17 -8.34
C GLY A 206 -9.85 -5.70 -8.52
N THR A 207 -8.93 -5.22 -7.68
CA THR A 207 -7.54 -5.68 -7.66
C THR A 207 -7.38 -6.84 -6.68
N CYS A 208 -7.09 -8.05 -7.18
CA CYS A 208 -6.80 -9.20 -6.32
C CYS A 208 -5.61 -10.03 -6.82
N THR A 209 -4.67 -10.35 -5.92
CA THR A 209 -3.57 -11.28 -6.15
C THR A 209 -3.76 -12.55 -5.35
N LEU A 210 -3.42 -13.71 -5.93
CA LEU A 210 -3.38 -14.99 -5.22
C LEU A 210 -2.02 -15.65 -5.42
N THR A 211 -1.25 -15.75 -4.34
CA THR A 211 0.04 -16.42 -4.29
C THR A 211 -0.15 -17.83 -3.73
N ILE A 212 0.14 -18.83 -4.56
CA ILE A 212 0.13 -20.24 -4.15
C ILE A 212 1.57 -20.67 -3.90
N ILE A 213 1.87 -21.07 -2.67
CA ILE A 213 3.24 -21.39 -2.24
C ILE A 213 3.52 -22.87 -2.51
N PRO A 214 4.38 -23.21 -3.48
CA PRO A 214 4.59 -24.60 -3.89
C PRO A 214 5.01 -25.49 -2.72
N GLY A 215 4.39 -26.67 -2.59
CA GLY A 215 4.74 -27.66 -1.56
C GLY A 215 4.36 -27.28 -0.11
N ALA A 216 3.88 -26.07 0.16
CA ALA A 216 3.46 -25.67 1.51
C ALA A 216 2.06 -26.22 1.87
N GLY A 217 1.84 -26.51 3.16
CA GLY A 217 0.53 -26.86 3.71
C GLY A 217 -0.27 -25.63 4.18
N HIS A 218 -1.25 -25.85 5.08
CA HIS A 218 -2.16 -24.79 5.57
C HIS A 218 -1.45 -23.60 6.23
N VAL A 219 -0.31 -23.87 6.86
CA VAL A 219 0.55 -22.84 7.46
C VAL A 219 1.90 -22.88 6.72
N PRO A 220 2.08 -22.11 5.64
CA PRO A 220 3.33 -22.08 4.89
C PRO A 220 4.49 -21.60 5.76
N PRO A 221 5.57 -22.40 5.94
CA PRO A 221 6.72 -22.00 6.75
C PRO A 221 7.41 -20.74 6.23
N SER A 222 7.44 -20.55 4.91
CA SER A 222 8.06 -19.40 4.23
C SER A 222 7.26 -18.09 4.34
N LEU A 223 6.05 -18.12 4.90
CA LEU A 223 5.29 -16.92 5.27
C LEU A 223 5.43 -16.73 6.78
N ASP A 224 6.61 -16.29 7.20
CA ASP A 224 6.89 -15.86 8.56
C ASP A 224 6.75 -14.33 8.68
N GLY A 225 7.00 -13.79 9.88
CA GLY A 225 6.84 -12.37 10.16
C GLY A 225 7.60 -11.45 9.19
N PRO A 226 8.90 -11.66 8.92
CA PRO A 226 9.65 -10.82 8.00
C PRO A 226 9.03 -10.78 6.59
N VAL A 227 8.70 -11.94 6.02
CA VAL A 227 8.12 -12.04 4.68
C VAL A 227 6.72 -11.45 4.65
N MET A 228 5.91 -11.71 5.68
CA MET A 228 4.54 -11.24 5.74
C MET A 228 4.48 -9.71 5.88
N MET A 229 5.32 -9.13 6.75
CA MET A 229 5.38 -7.68 6.88
C MET A 229 5.98 -7.00 5.64
N GLN A 230 6.86 -7.67 4.89
CA GLN A 230 7.30 -7.16 3.58
C GLN A 230 6.14 -7.11 2.58
N HIS A 231 5.31 -8.14 2.52
CA HIS A 231 4.13 -8.13 1.66
C HIS A 231 3.11 -7.06 2.07
N LEU A 232 2.82 -6.91 3.37
CA LEU A 232 1.93 -5.85 3.88
C LEU A 232 2.46 -4.45 3.55
N GLN A 233 3.77 -4.23 3.74
CA GLN A 233 4.41 -2.98 3.36
C GLN A 233 4.29 -2.74 1.86
N GLY A 234 4.47 -3.77 1.04
CA GLY A 234 4.29 -3.71 -0.40
C GLY A 234 2.88 -3.29 -0.82
N VAL A 235 1.85 -3.89 -0.24
CA VAL A 235 0.45 -3.54 -0.51
C VAL A 235 0.16 -2.09 -0.07
N ARG A 236 0.70 -1.66 1.08
CA ARG A 236 0.63 -0.26 1.52
C ARG A 236 1.29 0.68 0.52
N ASP A 237 2.45 0.33 -0.01
CA ASP A 237 3.15 1.15 -1.00
C ASP A 237 2.36 1.28 -2.29
N ASP A 238 1.76 0.19 -2.77
CA ASP A 238 0.90 0.21 -3.95
C ASP A 238 -0.30 1.18 -3.73
N VAL A 239 -0.90 1.18 -2.53
CA VAL A 239 -1.96 2.14 -2.15
C VAL A 239 -1.45 3.58 -2.12
N LEU A 240 -0.27 3.82 -1.53
CA LEU A 240 0.30 5.17 -1.42
C LEU A 240 0.71 5.72 -2.79
N ILE A 241 1.28 4.90 -3.67
CA ILE A 241 1.62 5.25 -5.05
C ILE A 241 0.34 5.59 -5.82
N GLY A 242 -0.70 4.76 -5.73
CA GLY A 242 -1.99 5.04 -6.35
C GLY A 242 -2.55 6.40 -5.97
N ARG A 243 -2.50 6.76 -4.68
CA ARG A 243 -2.94 8.09 -4.20
C ARG A 243 -2.12 9.25 -4.76
N VAL A 244 -0.81 9.07 -4.90
CA VAL A 244 0.04 10.11 -5.50
C VAL A 244 -0.41 10.36 -6.94
N LEU A 245 -0.66 9.30 -7.70
CA LEU A 245 -1.10 9.41 -9.10
C LEU A 245 -2.53 9.95 -9.22
N ASP A 246 -3.45 9.53 -8.36
CA ASP A 246 -4.82 10.06 -8.33
C ASP A 246 -4.85 11.55 -7.98
N ASP A 247 -4.08 11.96 -6.95
CA ASP A 247 -3.97 13.37 -6.55
C ASP A 247 -3.25 14.20 -7.60
N PHE A 248 -2.29 13.61 -8.33
CA PHE A 248 -1.61 14.24 -9.46
C PHE A 248 -2.60 14.58 -10.58
N HIS A 249 -3.44 13.63 -11.01
CA HIS A 249 -4.46 13.89 -12.03
C HIS A 249 -5.53 14.86 -11.52
N ALA A 250 -5.99 14.71 -10.28
CA ALA A 250 -6.99 15.61 -9.70
C ALA A 250 -6.48 17.05 -9.57
N ALA A 251 -5.21 17.25 -9.20
CA ALA A 251 -4.59 18.57 -9.12
C ALA A 251 -4.46 19.22 -10.50
N ALA A 252 -4.11 18.44 -11.53
CA ALA A 252 -4.07 18.92 -12.90
C ALA A 252 -5.44 19.36 -13.40
N ALA A 253 -6.48 18.55 -13.19
CA ALA A 253 -7.85 18.86 -13.60
C ALA A 253 -8.39 20.12 -12.90
N ALA A 254 -8.00 20.33 -11.63
CA ALA A 254 -8.35 21.53 -10.86
C ALA A 254 -7.49 22.76 -11.16
N ALA A 255 -6.50 22.65 -12.05
CA ALA A 255 -5.52 23.70 -12.33
C ALA A 255 -4.76 24.18 -11.06
N ASP A 256 -4.53 23.28 -10.09
CA ASP A 256 -3.82 23.57 -8.85
C ASP A 256 -2.32 23.24 -8.98
N GLY A 257 -1.53 24.26 -9.33
CA GLY A 257 -0.12 24.12 -9.69
C GLY A 257 0.73 23.67 -8.50
N PRO A 258 0.64 24.36 -7.34
CA PRO A 258 1.33 23.93 -6.13
C PRO A 258 1.00 22.48 -5.73
N ARG A 259 -0.27 22.06 -5.82
CA ARG A 259 -0.66 20.67 -5.52
C ARG A 259 -0.14 19.68 -6.56
N TYR A 260 -0.13 20.04 -7.84
CA TYR A 260 0.37 19.20 -8.93
C TYR A 260 1.89 18.98 -8.82
N PHE A 261 2.66 20.08 -8.72
CA PHE A 261 4.12 20.03 -8.74
C PHE A 261 4.74 19.49 -7.45
N ARG A 262 4.00 19.41 -6.34
CA ARG A 262 4.49 18.78 -5.11
C ARG A 262 4.74 17.28 -5.26
N HIS A 263 4.15 16.63 -6.27
CA HIS A 263 4.31 15.19 -6.49
C HIS A 263 5.62 14.83 -7.16
N PHE A 264 6.28 15.78 -7.82
CA PHE A 264 7.57 15.54 -8.45
C PHE A 264 8.73 15.63 -7.46
N THR A 265 9.78 14.86 -7.71
CA THR A 265 11.10 15.14 -7.12
C THR A 265 11.66 16.47 -7.65
N ALA A 266 12.70 17.00 -7.02
CA ALA A 266 13.30 18.27 -7.45
C ALA A 266 13.98 18.16 -8.83
N ASP A 267 14.49 16.97 -9.13
CA ASP A 267 15.22 16.59 -10.34
C ASP A 267 14.36 15.83 -11.37
N ALA A 268 13.03 15.85 -11.21
CA ALA A 268 12.15 15.07 -12.05
C ALA A 268 12.17 15.51 -13.52
N VAL A 269 11.91 14.55 -14.41
CA VAL A 269 11.77 14.78 -15.85
C VAL A 269 10.34 14.51 -16.30
N PHE A 270 9.74 15.47 -17.00
CA PHE A 270 8.49 15.28 -17.72
C PHE A 270 8.78 15.13 -19.21
N ILE A 271 8.16 14.13 -19.84
CA ILE A 271 8.24 13.86 -21.27
C ILE A 271 6.83 14.02 -21.83
N GLY A 272 6.64 15.01 -22.69
CA GLY A 272 5.37 15.27 -23.35
C GLY A 272 5.17 14.40 -24.59
N THR A 273 4.12 14.71 -25.34
CA THR A 273 3.72 13.95 -26.53
C THR A 273 4.50 14.35 -27.78
N ASP A 274 5.03 15.58 -27.83
CA ASP A 274 5.85 16.05 -28.96
C ASP A 274 7.34 15.68 -28.76
N PRO A 275 8.08 15.32 -29.84
CA PRO A 275 9.48 14.89 -29.74
C PRO A 275 10.43 15.86 -29.02
N GLY A 276 10.16 17.17 -29.04
CA GLY A 276 10.96 18.18 -28.34
C GLY A 276 10.62 18.34 -26.85
N GLU A 277 9.53 17.72 -26.39
CA GLU A 277 9.00 17.88 -25.04
C GLU A 277 9.73 16.96 -24.05
N ARG A 278 10.95 17.36 -23.68
CA ARG A 278 11.67 16.79 -22.55
C ARG A 278 12.07 17.90 -21.61
N TRP A 279 11.35 18.04 -20.51
CA TRP A 279 11.52 19.12 -19.56
C TRP A 279 12.03 18.63 -18.22
N THR A 280 12.93 19.39 -17.62
CA THR A 280 13.11 19.36 -16.17
C THR A 280 11.82 19.84 -15.49
N ARG A 281 11.63 19.48 -14.22
CA ARG A 281 10.51 19.99 -13.43
C ARG A 281 10.37 21.52 -13.51
N ALA A 282 11.46 22.27 -13.39
CA ALA A 282 11.42 23.73 -13.36
C ALA A 282 10.98 24.34 -14.70
N GLU A 283 11.43 23.77 -15.82
CA GLU A 283 10.99 24.17 -17.16
C GLU A 283 9.51 23.83 -17.36
N PHE A 284 9.08 22.64 -16.94
CA PHE A 284 7.68 22.23 -17.06
C PHE A 284 6.75 23.09 -16.19
N GLU A 285 7.19 23.44 -14.98
CA GLU A 285 6.45 24.34 -14.09
C GLU A 285 6.29 25.74 -14.71
N THR A 286 7.34 26.25 -15.35
CA THR A 286 7.29 27.53 -16.08
C THR A 286 6.29 27.48 -17.24
N TYR A 287 6.30 26.39 -18.00
CA TYR A 287 5.35 26.15 -19.09
C TYR A 287 3.90 26.05 -18.59
N ALA A 288 3.66 25.27 -17.52
CA ALA A 288 2.32 24.99 -17.01
C ALA A 288 1.67 26.19 -16.30
N LYS A 289 2.47 27.04 -15.65
CA LYS A 289 2.01 28.18 -14.84
C LYS A 289 0.96 29.08 -15.51
N PRO A 290 1.13 29.58 -16.75
CA PRO A 290 0.11 30.39 -17.39
C PRO A 290 -1.19 29.63 -17.69
N HIS A 291 -1.13 28.31 -17.92
CA HIS A 291 -2.32 27.49 -18.12
C HIS A 291 -3.11 27.32 -16.82
N PHE A 292 -2.40 27.01 -15.74
CA PHE A 292 -3.01 26.82 -14.43
C PHE A 292 -3.59 28.12 -13.88
N ALA A 293 -2.92 29.25 -14.09
CA ALA A 293 -3.43 30.58 -13.72
C ALA A 293 -4.73 30.97 -14.44
N ARG A 294 -5.02 30.40 -15.60
CA ARG A 294 -6.28 30.60 -16.34
C ARG A 294 -7.37 29.57 -15.98
N GLY A 295 -7.08 28.64 -15.07
CA GLY A 295 -7.98 27.53 -14.78
C GLY A 295 -8.03 26.46 -15.87
N THR A 296 -7.14 26.52 -16.87
CA THR A 296 -7.11 25.60 -18.01
C THR A 296 -6.04 24.52 -17.78
N GLY A 297 -6.20 23.75 -16.71
CA GLY A 297 -5.41 22.54 -16.50
C GLY A 297 -5.72 21.46 -17.54
N TRP A 298 -5.29 20.23 -17.27
CA TRP A 298 -5.58 19.09 -18.15
C TRP A 298 -6.21 17.96 -17.35
N THR A 299 -7.28 17.41 -17.90
CA THR A 299 -8.03 16.32 -17.30
C THR A 299 -7.68 15.02 -18.02
N TYR A 300 -7.16 14.06 -17.27
CA TYR A 300 -6.94 12.69 -17.69
C TYR A 300 -7.71 11.78 -16.73
N VAL A 301 -8.58 10.94 -17.27
CA VAL A 301 -9.36 9.97 -16.48
C VAL A 301 -8.68 8.61 -16.59
N THR A 302 -8.17 8.08 -15.48
CA THR A 302 -7.54 6.76 -15.44
C THR A 302 -8.57 5.66 -15.67
N THR A 303 -8.34 4.81 -16.66
CA THR A 303 -9.18 3.64 -16.97
C THR A 303 -8.53 2.33 -16.54
N GLU A 304 -7.21 2.31 -16.48
CA GLU A 304 -6.41 1.16 -16.07
C GLU A 304 -5.08 1.64 -15.48
N ARG A 305 -4.57 0.95 -14.45
CA ARG A 305 -3.27 1.26 -13.86
C ARG A 305 -2.55 -0.02 -13.42
N HIS A 306 -1.28 -0.12 -13.80
CA HIS A 306 -0.35 -1.14 -13.33
C HIS A 306 0.77 -0.48 -12.54
N ILE A 307 1.06 -1.02 -11.36
CA ILE A 307 2.18 -0.57 -10.51
C ILE A 307 3.10 -1.77 -10.29
N THR A 308 4.39 -1.58 -10.55
CA THR A 308 5.42 -2.58 -10.25
C THR A 308 6.46 -1.95 -9.34
N ARG A 309 6.67 -2.58 -8.18
CA ARG A 309 7.71 -2.18 -7.23
C ARG A 309 9.06 -2.72 -7.66
N GLY A 310 10.09 -1.89 -7.52
CA GLY A 310 11.48 -2.27 -7.72
C GLY A 310 12.01 -3.17 -6.61
N PRO A 311 13.12 -3.88 -6.84
CA PRO A 311 13.71 -4.81 -5.88
C PRO A 311 14.34 -4.11 -4.66
N ASP A 312 14.50 -2.79 -4.71
CA ASP A 312 15.08 -1.95 -3.65
C ASP A 312 14.04 -1.45 -2.63
N ASP A 313 12.75 -1.77 -2.83
CA ASP A 313 11.60 -1.26 -2.06
C ASP A 313 11.52 0.29 -1.97
N ALA A 314 12.31 1.00 -2.79
CA ALA A 314 12.47 2.45 -2.80
C ALA A 314 12.13 3.06 -4.16
N THR A 315 12.02 2.24 -5.20
CA THR A 315 11.65 2.64 -6.55
C THR A 315 10.40 1.87 -6.99
N ALA A 316 9.56 2.47 -7.82
CA ALA A 316 8.45 1.80 -8.49
C ALA A 316 8.28 2.37 -9.90
N TRP A 317 7.79 1.58 -10.85
CA TRP A 317 7.34 2.06 -12.14
C TRP A 317 5.87 1.73 -12.33
N PHE A 318 5.22 2.53 -13.15
CA PHE A 318 3.82 2.36 -13.46
C PHE A 318 3.56 2.66 -14.92
N ASP A 319 2.46 2.10 -15.40
CA ASP A 319 1.80 2.51 -16.62
C ASP A 319 0.30 2.60 -16.36
N GLU A 320 -0.34 3.58 -16.98
CA GLU A 320 -1.77 3.78 -16.87
C GLU A 320 -2.37 4.20 -18.19
N MET A 321 -3.54 3.64 -18.48
CA MET A 321 -4.37 4.06 -19.59
C MET A 321 -5.24 5.21 -19.12
N LEU A 322 -5.30 6.25 -19.94
CA LEU A 322 -5.94 7.53 -19.63
C LEU A 322 -6.90 7.89 -20.76
N GLU A 323 -8.03 8.48 -20.43
CA GLU A 323 -8.92 9.12 -21.39
C GLU A 323 -8.83 10.64 -21.26
N ASN A 324 -8.71 11.32 -22.39
CA ASN A 324 -8.68 12.78 -22.49
C ASN A 324 -9.61 13.25 -23.61
N GLU A 325 -10.38 14.31 -23.36
CA GLU A 325 -11.38 14.79 -24.33
C GLU A 325 -10.80 15.21 -25.69
N ARG A 326 -9.55 15.70 -25.70
CA ARG A 326 -8.90 16.20 -26.92
C ARG A 326 -7.98 15.17 -27.57
N TYR A 327 -7.19 14.46 -26.76
CA TYR A 327 -6.20 13.50 -27.24
C TYR A 327 -6.76 12.09 -27.39
N GLY A 328 -7.97 11.83 -26.88
CA GLY A 328 -8.53 10.49 -26.78
C GLY A 328 -7.74 9.64 -25.79
N THR A 329 -7.56 8.37 -26.13
CA THR A 329 -6.77 7.43 -25.34
C THR A 329 -5.30 7.86 -25.29
N CYS A 330 -4.79 7.98 -24.08
CA CYS A 330 -3.39 8.28 -23.77
C CYS A 330 -2.82 7.20 -22.86
N ARG A 331 -1.48 7.17 -22.75
CA ARG A 331 -0.77 6.36 -21.77
C ARG A 331 0.17 7.23 -20.96
N GLY A 332 -0.02 7.23 -19.64
CA GLY A 332 0.96 7.69 -18.68
C GLY A 332 1.93 6.55 -18.37
N THR A 333 3.23 6.83 -18.36
CA THR A 333 4.24 5.87 -17.91
C THR A 333 5.28 6.61 -17.09
N GLY A 334 5.71 6.06 -15.98
CA GLY A 334 6.64 6.79 -15.13
C GLY A 334 7.32 5.96 -14.06
N VAL A 335 8.17 6.65 -13.31
CA VAL A 335 8.95 6.12 -12.20
C VAL A 335 8.67 6.97 -10.97
N LEU A 336 8.40 6.31 -9.85
CA LEU A 336 8.35 6.92 -8.53
C LEU A 336 9.54 6.47 -7.68
N VAL A 337 9.98 7.37 -6.82
CA VAL A 337 10.98 7.10 -5.79
C VAL A 337 10.43 7.45 -4.41
N ARG A 338 10.78 6.66 -3.40
CA ARG A 338 10.41 6.92 -2.01
C ARG A 338 11.37 7.94 -1.42
N THR A 339 10.82 9.03 -0.90
CA THR A 339 11.57 10.05 -0.18
C THR A 339 11.18 10.07 1.30
N HIS A 340 11.86 10.86 2.11
CA HIS A 340 11.45 11.13 3.50
C HIS A 340 10.05 11.78 3.60
N ARG A 341 9.52 12.34 2.51
CA ARG A 341 8.17 12.92 2.41
C ARG A 341 7.17 11.99 1.70
N GLY A 342 7.51 10.71 1.56
CA GLY A 342 6.72 9.71 0.83
C GLY A 342 7.12 9.58 -0.64
N TRP A 343 6.30 8.86 -1.41
CA TRP A 343 6.49 8.58 -2.83
C TRP A 343 6.39 9.86 -3.68
N LYS A 344 7.30 10.01 -4.65
CA LYS A 344 7.37 11.14 -5.58
C LYS A 344 7.69 10.67 -6.99
N ILE A 345 7.12 11.32 -7.99
CA ILE A 345 7.36 11.08 -9.40
C ILE A 345 8.76 11.61 -9.76
N ALA A 346 9.65 10.72 -10.17
CA ALA A 346 10.98 11.06 -10.69
C ALA A 346 10.98 11.20 -12.21
N GLN A 347 10.10 10.46 -12.90
CA GLN A 347 9.89 10.59 -14.33
C GLN A 347 8.42 10.35 -14.66
N TYR A 348 7.90 11.15 -15.59
CA TYR A 348 6.57 10.95 -16.18
C TYR A 348 6.64 11.16 -17.68
N ALA A 349 6.11 10.23 -18.45
CA ALA A 349 5.95 10.31 -19.89
C ALA A 349 4.47 10.19 -20.25
N LEU A 350 3.97 11.17 -20.98
CA LEU A 350 2.63 11.12 -21.59
C LEU A 350 2.79 10.76 -23.07
N THR A 351 2.12 9.70 -23.49
CA THR A 351 2.17 9.23 -24.88
C THR A 351 0.76 9.03 -25.43
N ILE A 352 0.62 9.18 -26.76
CA ILE A 352 -0.58 8.79 -27.48
C ILE A 352 -0.31 7.41 -28.08
N PRO A 353 -0.88 6.31 -27.55
CA PRO A 353 -0.69 4.98 -28.10
C PRO A 353 -1.30 4.90 -29.51
N LEU A 354 -0.52 4.37 -30.45
CA LEU A 354 -0.93 4.25 -31.86
C LEU A 354 -1.36 2.80 -32.15
N PRO A 355 -2.61 2.57 -32.59
CA PRO A 355 -3.01 1.27 -33.13
C PRO A 355 -2.11 0.87 -34.30
N ASN A 356 -1.67 -0.39 -34.30
CA ASN A 356 -0.70 -0.87 -35.30
C ASN A 356 -1.15 -0.63 -36.75
N ASP A 357 -2.44 -0.77 -37.03
CA ASP A 357 -3.03 -0.57 -38.36
C ASP A 357 -2.90 0.87 -38.89
N LEU A 358 -2.76 1.86 -38.00
CA LEU A 358 -2.58 3.27 -38.35
C LEU A 358 -1.10 3.67 -38.54
N THR A 359 -0.17 2.78 -38.18
CA THR A 359 1.28 3.07 -38.20
C THR A 359 1.78 3.56 -39.55
N PRO A 360 1.45 2.91 -40.70
CA PRO A 360 1.99 3.33 -41.99
C PRO A 360 1.60 4.77 -42.38
N GLU A 361 0.35 5.15 -42.12
CA GLU A 361 -0.17 6.49 -42.43
C GLU A 361 0.51 7.55 -41.56
N VAL A 362 0.55 7.33 -40.24
CA VAL A 362 1.13 8.29 -39.30
C VAL A 362 2.62 8.48 -39.53
N VAL A 363 3.36 7.39 -39.77
CA VAL A 363 4.79 7.47 -40.11
C VAL A 363 5.02 8.26 -41.40
N GLY A 364 4.14 8.13 -42.39
CA GLY A 364 4.17 8.94 -43.61
C GLY A 364 4.07 10.44 -43.30
N ARG A 365 3.04 10.84 -42.56
CA ARG A 365 2.80 12.25 -42.16
C ARG A 365 3.95 12.82 -41.32
N ILE A 366 4.52 12.03 -40.42
CA ILE A 366 5.68 12.46 -39.60
C ILE A 366 6.87 12.81 -40.50
N ARG A 367 7.18 11.95 -41.48
CA ARG A 367 8.29 12.20 -42.42
C ARG A 367 8.07 13.46 -43.24
N GLU A 368 6.84 13.71 -43.69
CA GLU A 368 6.48 14.94 -44.41
C GLU A 368 6.65 16.18 -43.53
N SER A 369 6.24 16.12 -42.26
CA SER A 369 6.37 17.24 -41.32
C SER A 369 7.81 17.57 -40.93
N ALA A 370 8.72 16.58 -41.01
CA ALA A 370 10.13 16.76 -40.72
C ALA A 370 10.95 17.27 -41.92
N ALA A 371 10.35 17.36 -43.12
CA ALA A 371 11.01 17.94 -44.28
C ALA A 371 11.09 19.47 -44.10
N PRO A 372 12.24 20.12 -44.39
CA PRO A 372 12.33 21.58 -44.38
C PRO A 372 11.27 22.16 -45.32
N HIS A 373 10.49 23.13 -44.86
CA HIS A 373 9.68 23.94 -45.77
C HIS A 373 10.64 24.71 -46.70
N GLU A 374 10.69 24.32 -47.98
CA GLU A 374 11.46 25.02 -49.03
C GLU A 374 10.99 26.45 -49.27
#